data_AF-A0A961V3P9-F1
#
_entry.id   AF-A0A961V3P9-F1
#
_cell.length_a   1.000
_cell.length_b   1.000
_cell.length_c   1.000
_cell.angle_alpha   90.00
_cell.angle_beta   90.00
_cell.angle_gamma   90.00
#
_symmetry.space_group_name_H-M   'P 1'
#
loop_
_entity.id
_entity.type
_entity.pdbx_description
1 polymer ?
#
loop_
_entity_poly.entity_id
_entity_poly.type
_entity_poly.pdbx_seq_one_letter_code
_entity_poly.pdbx_strand_id
1 'polypeptide(L)' 'MAANLKRAEVATDDVAVYDGQRHLGDLIQGPCGVDAVLSDGREVGRFPNRAAASTALIAAAKATK' A
#
# COMPACT_ATOMS: atom_id res chain seq x y z
N MET A 1 -0.66 -25.28 30.47
CA MET A 1 -1.84 -24.49 30.02
C MET A 1 -1.31 -23.39 29.13
N ALA A 2 -1.43 -23.56 27.81
CA ALA A 2 -0.80 -22.70 26.82
C ALA A 2 -1.69 -21.47 26.55
N ALA A 3 -1.12 -20.27 26.67
CA ALA A 3 -1.69 -19.04 26.14
C ALA A 3 -0.56 -18.16 25.60
N ASN A 4 0.15 -18.67 24.58
CA ASN A 4 0.96 -17.82 23.70
C ASN A 4 -0.01 -17.02 22.83
N LEU A 5 -0.52 -15.91 23.39
CA LEU A 5 -1.30 -14.93 22.65
C LEU A 5 -0.33 -14.19 21.72
N LYS A 6 0.01 -14.80 20.58
CA LYS A 6 0.46 -14.10 19.37
C LYS A 6 -0.66 -13.13 19.01
N ARG A 7 -0.65 -11.93 19.60
CA ARG A 7 -1.50 -10.83 19.16
C ARG A 7 -1.05 -10.49 17.76
N ALA A 8 -1.81 -11.03 16.80
CA ALA A 8 -1.99 -10.56 15.45
C ALA A 8 -0.95 -9.50 15.04
N GLU A 9 0.15 -9.97 14.45
CA GLU A 9 0.73 -9.22 13.33
C GLU A 9 -0.46 -8.98 12.42
N VAL A 10 -1.01 -7.76 12.45
CA VAL A 10 -2.01 -7.33 11.49
C VAL A 10 -1.36 -7.65 10.16
N ALA A 11 -1.91 -8.64 9.46
CA ALA A 11 -1.51 -8.97 8.11
C ALA A 11 -1.92 -7.78 7.25
N THR A 12 -1.15 -6.71 7.37
CA THR A 12 -1.20 -5.57 6.49
C THR A 12 -0.67 -6.13 5.19
N ASP A 13 -1.59 -6.58 4.34
CA ASP A 13 -1.29 -7.10 3.01
C ASP A 13 -0.71 -5.92 2.23
N ASP A 14 0.62 -5.86 2.25
CA ASP A 14 1.40 -4.88 1.52
C ASP A 14 1.55 -5.38 0.10
N VAL A 15 1.01 -4.61 -0.85
CA VAL A 15 1.05 -4.92 -2.27
C VAL A 15 1.89 -3.88 -2.97
N ALA A 16 3.13 -4.25 -3.26
CA ALA A 16 4.02 -3.45 -4.10
C ALA A 16 3.46 -3.34 -5.53
N VAL A 17 3.42 -2.13 -6.06
CA VAL A 17 2.96 -1.77 -7.40
C VAL A 17 4.16 -1.50 -8.29
N TYR A 18 4.23 -2.23 -9.40
CA TYR A 18 5.28 -2.12 -10.40
C TYR A 18 4.72 -1.63 -11.73
N ASP A 19 5.43 -0.70 -12.37
CA ASP A 19 5.23 -0.35 -13.79
C ASP A 19 6.36 -1.02 -14.58
N GLY A 20 6.07 -2.24 -15.06
CA GLY A 20 7.07 -3.12 -15.67
C GLY A 20 8.12 -3.58 -14.65
N GLN A 21 9.34 -3.04 -14.76
CA GLN A 21 10.47 -3.36 -13.85
C GLN A 21 10.70 -2.28 -12.78
N ARG A 22 9.94 -1.18 -12.82
CA ARG A 22 10.12 -0.05 -11.90
C ARG A 22 9.15 -0.19 -10.73
N HIS A 23 9.70 -0.22 -9.52
CA HIS A 23 8.90 -0.08 -8.32
C HIS A 23 8.31 1.34 -8.27
N LEU A 24 6.98 1.45 -8.15
CA LEU A 24 6.28 2.73 -8.04
C LEU A 24 5.90 3.06 -6.60
N GLY A 25 5.58 2.05 -5.80
CA GLY A 25 5.25 2.17 -4.40
C GLY A 25 4.41 1.02 -3.89
N ASP A 26 3.99 1.12 -2.65
CA ASP A 26 3.34 0.07 -1.88
C ASP A 26 1.90 0.45 -1.54
N LEU A 27 1.02 -0.53 -1.60
CA LEU A 27 -0.38 -0.41 -1.20
C LEU A 27 -0.60 -1.18 0.09
N ILE A 28 -0.89 -0.44 1.14
CA ILE A 28 -1.00 -0.94 2.49
C ILE A 28 -2.50 -1.13 2.79
N GLN A 29 -2.98 -2.38 2.82
CA GLN A 29 -4.37 -2.67 3.17
C GLN A 29 -4.61 -2.45 4.67
N GLY A 30 -5.28 -1.37 5.01
CA GLY A 30 -5.75 -1.08 6.36
C GLY A 30 -7.20 -1.50 6.62
N PRO A 31 -7.66 -1.43 7.88
CA PRO A 31 -9.03 -1.74 8.26
C PRO A 31 -10.08 -0.75 7.71
N CYS A 32 -9.66 0.45 7.31
CA CYS A 32 -10.53 1.52 6.82
C CYS A 32 -10.30 1.88 5.35
N GLY A 33 -9.53 1.08 4.60
CA GLY A 33 -9.19 1.37 3.21
C GLY A 33 -7.78 0.89 2.85
N VAL A 34 -7.25 1.43 1.77
CA VAL A 34 -5.93 1.12 1.24
C VAL A 34 -5.12 2.40 1.23
N ASP A 35 -4.04 2.44 1.99
CA ASP A 35 -3.09 3.54 1.99
C ASP A 35 -2.11 3.31 0.83
N ALA A 36 -1.91 4.32 0.00
CA ALA A 36 -0.98 4.27 -1.12
C ALA A 36 0.25 5.10 -0.80
N VAL A 37 1.43 4.46 -0.82
CA VAL A 37 2.72 5.06 -0.49
C VAL A 37 3.65 4.88 -1.66
N LEU A 38 4.24 5.95 -2.19
CA LEU A 38 5.21 5.87 -3.28
C LEU A 38 6.52 5.21 -2.80
N SER A 39 7.31 4.69 -3.74
CA SER A 39 8.62 4.07 -3.43
C SER A 39 9.63 5.02 -2.78
N ASP A 40 9.41 6.34 -2.88
CA ASP A 40 10.22 7.36 -2.19
C ASP A 40 9.73 7.65 -0.76
N GLY A 41 8.73 6.90 -0.27
CA GLY A 41 8.14 7.02 1.06
C GLY A 41 7.05 8.08 1.18
N ARG A 42 6.64 8.73 0.07
CA ARG A 42 5.58 9.74 0.10
C ARG A 42 4.20 9.09 0.09
N GLU A 43 3.37 9.45 1.06
CA GLU A 43 1.96 9.05 1.07
C GLU A 43 1.19 9.80 -0.03
N VAL A 44 0.57 9.05 -0.94
CA VAL A 44 -0.36 9.58 -1.95
C VAL A 44 -1.71 9.87 -1.31
N GLY A 45 -2.12 9.00 -0.38
CA GLY A 45 -3.36 9.12 0.37
C GLY A 45 -4.04 7.78 0.62
N ARG A 46 -5.21 7.84 1.25
CA ARG A 46 -6.04 6.67 1.55
C ARG A 46 -7.21 6.55 0.59
N PHE A 47 -7.43 5.35 0.09
CA PHE A 47 -8.46 5.02 -0.89
C PHE A 47 -9.41 3.94 -0.37
N PRO A 48 -10.67 3.90 -0.84
CA PRO A 48 -11.64 2.91 -0.38
C PRO A 48 -11.32 1.48 -0.84
N ASN A 49 -10.55 1.31 -1.93
CA ASN A 49 -10.18 0.01 -2.48
C ASN A 49 -8.81 0.05 -3.18
N ARG A 50 -8.24 -1.14 -3.44
CA ARG A 50 -6.92 -1.28 -4.08
C ARG A 50 -6.87 -0.69 -5.49
N ALA A 51 -7.95 -0.81 -6.27
CA ALA A 51 -7.98 -0.32 -7.64
C ALA A 51 -7.79 1.21 -7.70
N ALA A 52 -8.55 1.96 -6.90
CA ALA A 52 -8.42 3.40 -6.80
C ALA A 52 -7.03 3.81 -6.27
N ALA A 53 -6.52 3.07 -5.29
CA ALA A 53 -5.19 3.28 -4.73
C ALA A 53 -4.08 3.07 -5.78
N SER A 54 -4.11 1.97 -6.53
CA SER A 54 -3.19 1.68 -7.64
C SER A 54 -3.24 2.78 -8.70
N THR A 55 -4.43 3.19 -9.14
CA THR A 55 -4.57 4.23 -10.17
C THR A 55 -3.98 5.56 -9.70
N ALA A 56 -4.27 5.98 -8.47
CA ALA A 56 -3.75 7.22 -7.91
C ALA A 56 -2.23 7.14 -7.69
N LEU A 57 -1.72 6.02 -7.22
CA LEU A 57 -0.29 5.79 -7.02
C LEU A 57 0.48 5.84 -8.35
N ILE A 58 -0.03 5.19 -9.40
CA ILE A 58 0.57 5.23 -10.74
C ILE A 58 0.53 6.67 -11.28
N ALA A 59 -0.57 7.40 -11.10
CA ALA A 59 -0.69 8.79 -11.53
C ALA A 59 0.32 9.69 -10.78
N ALA A 60 0.42 9.53 -9.45
CA ALA A 60 1.36 10.27 -8.61
C ALA A 60 2.82 9.99 -8.97
N ALA A 61 3.17 8.72 -9.19
CA ALA A 61 4.51 8.29 -9.58
C ALA A 61 4.90 8.79 -10.98
N LYS A 62 3.93 8.98 -11.88
CA LYS A 62 4.14 9.57 -13.21
C LYS A 62 4.30 11.09 -13.14
N ALA A 63 3.60 11.76 -12.23
CA ALA A 63 3.70 13.21 -12.03
C ALA A 63 5.03 13.66 -11.38
N THR A 64 5.82 12.73 -10.84
CA THR A 64 7.14 13.01 -10.23
C THR A 64 8.29 13.00 -11.24
N LYS A 65 8.03 12.80 -12.54
CA LYS A 65 9.02 12.95 -13.64
C LYS A 65 8.96 14.35 -14.24
#